data_AF-A0A9E3HX20-F1
#
_entry.id   AF-A0A9E3HX20-F1
#
_cell.length_a   1.000
_cell.length_b   1.000
_cell.length_c   1.000
_cell.angle_alpha   90.00
_cell.angle_beta   90.00
_cell.angle_gamma   90.00
#
_symmetry.space_group_name_H-M   'P 1'
#
loop_
_entity.id
_entity.type
_entity.pdbx_description
1 polymer ?
#
loop_
_entity_poly.entity_id
_entity_poly.type
_entity_poly.pdbx_seq_one_letter_code
_entity_poly.pdbx_strand_id
1 'polypeptide(L)'
;MSEAAADTVAKLPKIELHVHFEGCIGPEMLAAVSAGRKFAKGAVEDLYRFDDFPGFLKAYSRVMDVLDEPADFRLAARGIANALDRRNVVYVEFIFTPLPHIRRGLDHNRVIEAILRGLDDARGDGAALESAFIYDTVRQWGPQAAEDSAEIAVGDLNQGLPVVGFGVGGDELGCPAAELRPAFQLAAD
;
A
#
# COMPACT_ATOMS: atom_id res chain seq x y z
N MET A 1 7.40 -20.99 19.88
CA MET A 1 5.96 -21.30 19.75
C MET A 1 5.84 -22.78 19.38
N SER A 2 4.92 -23.54 19.97
CA SER A 2 4.73 -24.95 19.57
C SER A 2 4.08 -25.04 18.19
N GLU A 3 4.28 -26.16 17.49
CA GLU A 3 3.66 -26.43 16.19
C GLU A 3 2.12 -26.34 16.26
N ALA A 4 1.52 -26.85 17.33
CA ALA A 4 0.09 -26.74 17.59
C ALA A 4 -0.40 -25.29 17.76
N ALA A 5 0.39 -24.43 18.40
CA ALA A 5 0.05 -23.01 18.53
C ALA A 5 0.20 -22.28 17.18
N ALA A 6 1.21 -22.62 16.37
CA ALA A 6 1.38 -22.07 15.02
C ALA A 6 0.21 -22.42 14.10
N ASP A 7 -0.22 -23.69 14.12
CA ASP A 7 -1.36 -24.19 13.33
C ASP A 7 -2.68 -23.52 13.77
N THR A 8 -2.87 -23.32 15.08
CA THR A 8 -4.03 -22.60 15.61
C THR A 8 -4.06 -21.16 15.09
N VAL A 9 -2.95 -20.43 15.18
CA VAL A 9 -2.86 -19.03 14.72
C VAL A 9 -3.08 -18.91 13.21
N ALA A 10 -2.54 -19.85 12.43
CA ALA A 10 -2.73 -19.87 10.97
C ALA A 10 -4.21 -19.97 10.59
N LYS A 11 -4.99 -20.79 11.31
CA LYS A 11 -6.40 -21.07 11.04
C LYS A 11 -7.38 -20.02 11.56
N LEU A 12 -6.99 -19.09 12.43
CA LEU A 12 -7.89 -18.05 12.91
C LEU A 12 -8.27 -17.08 11.78
N PRO A 13 -9.54 -16.66 11.63
CA PRO A 13 -9.85 -15.53 10.76
C PRO A 13 -9.21 -14.25 11.33
N LYS A 14 -8.60 -13.45 10.46
CA LYS A 14 -7.82 -12.27 10.85
C LYS A 14 -8.24 -11.01 10.10
N ILE A 15 -8.08 -9.88 10.76
CA ILE A 15 -8.31 -8.54 10.23
C ILE A 15 -6.95 -7.84 10.23
N GLU A 16 -6.54 -7.30 9.08
CA GLU A 16 -5.30 -6.52 8.94
C GLU A 16 -5.64 -5.03 8.82
N LEU A 17 -5.17 -4.20 9.75
CA LEU A 17 -5.56 -2.79 9.86
C LEU A 17 -4.37 -1.83 9.74
N HIS A 18 -3.15 -2.36 9.61
CA HIS A 18 -1.96 -1.53 9.45
C HIS A 18 -1.01 -2.19 8.47
N VAL A 19 -1.31 -2.03 7.18
CA VAL A 19 -0.47 -2.58 6.13
C VAL A 19 -0.38 -1.61 4.95
N HIS A 20 0.84 -1.24 4.59
CA HIS A 20 1.09 -0.44 3.39
C HIS A 20 0.99 -1.33 2.16
N PHE A 21 0.20 -0.93 1.17
CA PHE A 21 0.04 -1.66 -0.08
C PHE A 21 1.38 -1.85 -0.79
N GLU A 22 2.15 -0.78 -0.91
CA GLU A 22 3.48 -0.77 -1.53
C GLU A 22 4.48 -1.56 -0.66
N GLY A 23 4.31 -1.54 0.66
CA GLY A 23 5.09 -2.32 1.61
C GLY A 23 4.86 -3.84 1.53
N CYS A 24 3.74 -4.28 0.94
CA CYS A 24 3.46 -5.70 0.72
C CYS A 24 4.22 -6.30 -0.47
N ILE A 25 4.85 -5.47 -1.29
CA ILE A 25 5.59 -5.91 -2.47
C ILE A 25 6.93 -6.46 -2.00
N GLY A 26 7.00 -7.77 -1.83
CA GLY A 26 8.23 -8.49 -1.53
C GLY A 26 9.13 -8.70 -2.77
N PRO A 27 10.35 -9.23 -2.58
CA PRO A 27 11.35 -9.40 -3.65
C PRO A 27 10.83 -10.12 -4.90
N GLU A 28 10.12 -11.24 -4.72
CA GLU A 28 9.56 -12.02 -5.82
C GLU A 28 8.52 -11.21 -6.62
N MET A 29 7.63 -10.50 -5.92
CA MET A 29 6.62 -9.64 -6.53
C MET A 29 7.27 -8.46 -7.25
N LEU A 30 8.29 -7.84 -6.64
CA LEU A 30 9.01 -6.72 -7.24
C LEU A 30 9.72 -7.14 -8.53
N ALA A 31 10.34 -8.32 -8.54
CA ALA A 31 10.96 -8.88 -9.74
C ALA A 31 9.92 -9.16 -10.85
N ALA A 32 8.77 -9.72 -10.49
CA ALA A 32 7.68 -10.00 -11.43
C ALA A 32 7.09 -8.72 -12.03
N VAL A 33 6.80 -7.73 -11.20
CA VAL A 33 6.25 -6.43 -11.61
C VAL A 33 7.27 -5.64 -12.44
N SER A 34 8.54 -5.61 -12.00
CA SER A 34 9.58 -4.89 -12.73
C SER A 34 9.80 -5.46 -14.14
N ALA A 35 9.58 -6.78 -14.34
CA ALA A 35 9.82 -7.47 -15.60
C ALA A 35 11.21 -7.18 -16.22
N GLY A 36 12.22 -6.90 -15.37
CA GLY A 36 13.57 -6.53 -15.78
C GLY A 36 13.75 -5.07 -16.24
N ARG A 37 12.71 -4.21 -16.18
CA ARG A 37 12.78 -2.79 -16.58
C ARG A 37 13.66 -1.94 -15.68
N LYS A 38 13.74 -2.26 -14.38
CA LYS A 38 14.34 -1.39 -13.35
C LYS A 38 15.44 -2.06 -12.52
N PHE A 39 15.49 -3.39 -12.48
CA PHE A 39 16.54 -4.12 -11.76
C PHE A 39 17.28 -5.08 -12.68
N ALA A 40 18.61 -5.13 -12.50
CA ALA A 40 19.39 -6.24 -13.00
C ALA A 40 18.95 -7.55 -12.33
N LYS A 41 19.10 -8.67 -13.04
CA LYS A 41 18.74 -9.99 -12.52
C LYS A 41 19.51 -10.29 -11.21
N GLY A 42 18.79 -10.53 -10.12
CA GLY A 42 19.35 -10.84 -8.79
C GLY A 42 19.77 -9.63 -7.94
N ALA A 43 19.46 -8.39 -8.38
CA ALA A 43 19.72 -7.17 -7.61
C ALA A 43 18.54 -6.75 -6.70
N VAL A 44 17.44 -7.50 -6.73
CA VAL A 44 16.22 -7.16 -6.01
C VAL A 44 16.37 -7.48 -4.52
N GLU A 45 17.04 -8.57 -4.18
CA GLU A 45 17.23 -9.06 -2.83
C GLU A 45 18.05 -8.09 -1.97
N ASP A 46 19.05 -7.44 -2.57
CA ASP A 46 19.89 -6.46 -1.89
C ASP A 46 19.11 -5.18 -1.52
N LEU A 47 18.00 -4.87 -2.22
CA LEU A 47 17.14 -3.74 -1.89
C LEU A 47 16.47 -3.88 -0.52
N TYR A 48 16.21 -5.12 -0.08
CA TYR A 48 15.52 -5.41 1.17
C TYR A 48 16.49 -5.63 2.34
N ARG A 49 17.77 -5.25 2.18
CA ARG A 49 18.77 -5.25 3.25
C ARG A 49 19.06 -3.81 3.67
N PHE A 50 18.63 -3.45 4.87
CA PHE A 50 18.84 -2.14 5.46
C PHE A 50 19.06 -2.27 6.97
N ASP A 51 19.91 -1.39 7.51
CA ASP A 51 20.32 -1.43 8.92
C ASP A 51 19.46 -0.52 9.81
N ASP A 52 18.71 0.39 9.21
CA ASP A 52 17.93 1.42 9.90
C ASP A 52 16.67 1.84 9.13
N PHE A 53 15.85 2.68 9.78
CA PHE A 53 14.61 3.18 9.21
C PHE A 53 14.82 4.08 7.96
N PRO A 54 15.82 4.99 7.92
CA PRO A 54 16.14 5.70 6.68
C PRO A 54 16.53 4.78 5.50
N GLY A 55 17.26 3.69 5.77
CA GLY A 55 17.57 2.65 4.80
C GLY A 55 16.31 1.97 4.27
N PHE A 56 15.38 1.61 5.16
CA PHE A 56 14.06 1.11 4.81
C PHE A 56 13.30 2.10 3.91
N LEU A 57 13.23 3.39 4.26
CA LEU A 57 12.52 4.40 3.47
C LEU A 57 13.10 4.56 2.05
N LYS A 58 14.43 4.45 1.91
CA LYS A 58 15.08 4.42 0.59
C LYS A 58 14.64 3.19 -0.21
N ALA A 59 14.61 2.01 0.42
CA ALA A 59 14.14 0.79 -0.23
C ALA A 59 12.66 0.89 -0.63
N TYR A 60 11.80 1.38 0.26
CA TYR A 60 10.39 1.62 0.03
C TYR A 60 10.16 2.57 -1.15
N SER A 61 10.91 3.68 -1.23
CA SER A 61 10.84 4.60 -2.37
C SER A 61 11.21 3.92 -3.70
N ARG A 62 12.19 3.00 -3.70
CA ARG A 62 12.54 2.24 -4.90
C ARG A 62 11.47 1.24 -5.31
N VAL A 63 10.77 0.65 -4.35
CA VAL A 63 9.60 -0.21 -4.63
C VAL A 63 8.51 0.61 -5.31
N MET A 64 8.21 1.81 -4.80
CA MET A 64 7.25 2.71 -5.46
C MET A 64 7.67 3.05 -6.89
N ASP A 65 8.95 3.36 -7.15
CA ASP A 65 9.51 3.69 -8.48
C ASP A 65 9.38 2.58 -9.54
N VAL A 66 9.03 1.37 -9.12
CA VAL A 66 8.88 0.19 -9.99
C VAL A 66 7.44 0.01 -10.44
N LEU A 67 6.49 0.50 -9.64
CA LEU A 67 5.09 0.63 -10.03
C LEU A 67 4.98 1.84 -10.97
N ASP A 68 5.02 1.59 -12.27
CA ASP A 68 5.09 2.60 -13.33
C ASP A 68 3.80 2.68 -14.17
N GLU A 69 3.02 1.60 -14.23
CA GLU A 69 1.76 1.56 -14.99
C GLU A 69 0.65 0.80 -14.24
N PRO A 70 -0.64 1.05 -14.55
CA PRO A 70 -1.75 0.38 -13.86
C PRO A 70 -1.65 -1.15 -13.81
N ALA A 71 -1.09 -1.78 -14.85
CA ALA A 71 -0.90 -3.23 -14.89
C ALA A 71 0.01 -3.75 -13.76
N ASP A 72 0.99 -2.95 -13.33
CA ASP A 72 1.89 -3.28 -12.22
C ASP A 72 1.12 -3.39 -10.90
N PHE A 73 0.22 -2.43 -10.65
CA PHE A 73 -0.62 -2.41 -9.45
C PHE A 73 -1.62 -3.55 -9.44
N ARG A 74 -2.24 -3.88 -10.58
CA ARG A 74 -3.15 -5.03 -10.68
C ARG A 74 -2.43 -6.34 -10.36
N LEU A 75 -1.22 -6.52 -10.90
CA LEU A 75 -0.40 -7.70 -10.62
C LEU A 75 -0.02 -7.79 -9.14
N ALA A 76 0.42 -6.67 -8.55
CA ALA A 76 0.75 -6.58 -7.14
C ALA A 76 -0.47 -6.90 -6.26
N ALA A 77 -1.60 -6.23 -6.48
CA ALA A 77 -2.84 -6.42 -5.74
C ALA A 77 -3.31 -7.88 -5.75
N ARG A 78 -3.28 -8.54 -6.93
CA ARG A 78 -3.61 -9.96 -7.05
C ARG A 78 -2.67 -10.83 -6.22
N GLY A 79 -1.37 -10.56 -6.26
CA GLY A 79 -0.39 -11.28 -5.48
C GLY A 79 -0.57 -11.12 -3.97
N ILE A 80 -0.83 -9.89 -3.53
CA ILE A 80 -1.08 -9.52 -2.14
C ILE A 80 -2.36 -10.21 -1.63
N ALA A 81 -3.47 -10.13 -2.36
CA ALA A 81 -4.72 -10.80 -1.99
C ALA A 81 -4.53 -12.31 -1.80
N ASN A 82 -3.85 -12.98 -2.74
CA ASN A 82 -3.50 -14.39 -2.58
C ASN A 82 -2.63 -14.68 -1.35
N ALA A 83 -1.74 -13.76 -0.98
CA ALA A 83 -0.88 -13.91 0.19
C ALA A 83 -1.62 -13.68 1.51
N LEU A 84 -2.64 -12.82 1.51
CA LEU A 84 -3.54 -12.59 2.65
C LEU A 84 -4.51 -13.76 2.85
N ASP A 85 -5.08 -14.29 1.75
CA ASP A 85 -5.95 -15.46 1.77
C ASP A 85 -5.25 -16.70 2.36
N ARG A 86 -4.01 -16.98 1.94
CA ARG A 86 -3.18 -18.06 2.52
C ARG A 86 -2.93 -17.91 4.02
N ARG A 87 -3.12 -16.70 4.56
CA ARG A 87 -2.98 -16.41 5.99
C ARG A 87 -4.33 -16.34 6.68
N ASN A 88 -5.45 -16.66 6.04
CA ASN A 88 -6.81 -16.53 6.59
C ASN A 88 -7.12 -15.09 7.08
N VAL A 89 -6.66 -14.10 6.33
CA VAL A 89 -7.10 -12.71 6.50
C VAL A 89 -8.41 -12.55 5.75
N VAL A 90 -9.45 -12.13 6.46
CA VAL A 90 -10.82 -11.99 5.93
C VAL A 90 -11.18 -10.54 5.61
N TYR A 91 -10.45 -9.58 6.20
CA TYR A 91 -10.63 -8.15 5.99
C TYR A 91 -9.28 -7.43 6.04
N VAL A 92 -9.08 -6.44 5.18
CA VAL A 92 -7.90 -5.58 5.18
C VAL A 92 -8.22 -4.11 4.90
N GLU A 93 -7.63 -3.21 5.69
CA GLU A 93 -7.54 -1.78 5.39
C GLU A 93 -6.14 -1.47 4.86
N PHE A 94 -6.01 -1.33 3.54
CA PHE A 94 -4.72 -1.00 2.91
C PHE A 94 -4.39 0.47 3.11
N ILE A 95 -3.25 0.74 3.74
CA ILE A 95 -2.62 2.05 3.68
C ILE A 95 -2.04 2.23 2.28
N PHE A 96 -2.52 3.22 1.53
CA PHE A 96 -2.05 3.54 0.19
C PHE A 96 -1.56 4.99 0.13
N THR A 97 -0.40 5.22 -0.49
CA THR A 97 0.20 6.55 -0.60
C THR A 97 0.04 7.08 -2.03
N PRO A 98 -1.08 7.74 -2.39
CA PRO A 98 -1.38 8.07 -3.80
C PRO A 98 -0.45 9.16 -4.38
N LEU A 99 -0.10 10.17 -3.58
CA LEU A 99 0.52 11.39 -4.07
C LEU A 99 1.89 11.19 -4.78
N PRO A 100 2.80 10.33 -4.30
CA PRO A 100 4.01 9.97 -5.04
C PRO A 100 3.77 9.39 -6.44
N HIS A 101 2.71 8.60 -6.63
CA HIS A 101 2.37 8.04 -7.94
C HIS A 101 1.83 9.13 -8.88
N ILE A 102 0.94 9.98 -8.36
CA ILE A 102 0.37 11.12 -9.10
C ILE A 102 1.46 12.11 -9.52
N ARG A 103 2.38 12.47 -8.61
CA ARG A 103 3.50 13.37 -8.93
C ARG A 103 4.47 12.81 -9.96
N ARG A 104 4.51 11.48 -10.13
CA ARG A 104 5.25 10.81 -11.22
C ARG A 104 4.47 10.74 -12.54
N GLY A 105 3.25 11.26 -12.58
CA GLY A 105 2.43 11.34 -13.79
C GLY A 105 1.51 10.14 -14.02
N LEU A 106 1.34 9.25 -13.02
CA LEU A 106 0.37 8.17 -13.13
C LEU A 106 -1.05 8.72 -12.97
N ASP A 107 -1.97 8.18 -13.78
CA ASP A 107 -3.40 8.44 -13.65
C ASP A 107 -3.96 7.69 -12.43
N HIS A 108 -4.30 8.45 -11.39
CA HIS A 108 -4.80 7.94 -10.11
C HIS A 108 -6.00 7.03 -10.27
N ASN A 109 -6.99 7.43 -11.07
CA ASN A 109 -8.22 6.66 -11.25
C ASN A 109 -7.93 5.29 -11.88
N ARG A 110 -7.01 5.26 -12.85
CA ARG A 110 -6.58 4.00 -13.48
C ARG A 110 -5.77 3.12 -12.54
N VAL A 111 -4.99 3.72 -11.63
CA VAL A 111 -4.26 2.98 -10.59
C VAL A 111 -5.23 2.33 -9.61
N ILE A 112 -6.17 3.08 -9.05
CA ILE A 112 -7.15 2.53 -8.10
C ILE A 112 -8.04 1.47 -8.74
N GLU A 113 -8.51 1.71 -9.97
CA GLU A 113 -9.27 0.69 -10.72
C GLU A 113 -8.45 -0.59 -10.90
N ALA A 114 -7.15 -0.47 -11.20
CA ALA A 114 -6.28 -1.61 -11.37
C ALA A 114 -6.03 -2.38 -10.06
N ILE A 115 -5.87 -1.68 -8.93
CA ILE A 115 -5.75 -2.31 -7.61
C ILE A 115 -7.02 -3.10 -7.31
N LEU A 116 -8.20 -2.47 -7.41
CA LEU A 116 -9.49 -3.12 -7.14
C LEU A 116 -9.70 -4.36 -8.01
N ARG A 117 -9.43 -4.26 -9.32
CA ARG A 117 -9.49 -5.42 -10.24
C ARG A 117 -8.50 -6.52 -9.85
N GLY A 118 -7.31 -6.18 -9.38
CA GLY A 118 -6.33 -7.16 -8.94
C GLY A 118 -6.76 -7.90 -7.67
N LEU A 119 -7.37 -7.19 -6.72
CA LEU A 119 -7.98 -7.80 -5.53
C LEU A 119 -9.12 -8.75 -5.93
N ASP A 120 -9.95 -8.36 -6.89
CA ASP A 120 -11.03 -9.21 -7.42
C ASP A 120 -10.51 -10.41 -8.24
N ASP A 121 -9.41 -10.27 -8.98
CA ASP A 121 -8.82 -11.39 -9.75
C ASP A 121 -8.32 -12.53 -8.86
N ALA A 122 -8.01 -12.27 -7.59
CA ALA A 122 -7.59 -13.30 -6.65
C ALA A 122 -8.76 -14.18 -6.18
N ARG A 123 -10.01 -13.81 -6.48
CA ARG A 123 -11.20 -14.61 -6.20
C ARG A 123 -11.15 -15.92 -7.02
N GLY A 124 -10.75 -17.02 -6.37
CA GLY A 124 -11.03 -18.38 -6.84
C GLY A 124 -12.48 -18.78 -6.50
N ASP A 125 -12.68 -20.04 -6.07
CA ASP A 125 -13.97 -20.56 -5.57
C ASP A 125 -14.30 -20.13 -4.12
N GLY A 126 -13.43 -19.33 -3.48
CA GLY A 126 -13.55 -18.90 -2.08
C GLY A 126 -14.31 -17.58 -1.89
N ALA A 127 -14.54 -17.21 -0.63
CA ALA A 127 -15.06 -15.88 -0.29
C ALA A 127 -14.05 -14.79 -0.68
N ALA A 128 -14.54 -13.67 -1.20
CA ALA A 128 -13.68 -12.55 -1.54
C ALA A 128 -13.09 -11.91 -0.28
N LEU A 129 -11.80 -11.53 -0.34
CA LEU A 129 -11.19 -10.65 0.65
C LEU A 129 -11.94 -9.32 0.67
N GLU A 130 -12.57 -9.01 1.79
CA GLU A 130 -13.13 -7.67 1.99
C GLU A 130 -11.99 -6.69 2.20
N SER A 131 -12.03 -5.55 1.51
CA SER A 131 -10.94 -4.57 1.58
C SER A 131 -11.44 -3.14 1.46
N ALA A 132 -10.71 -2.25 2.12
CA ALA A 132 -10.88 -0.81 2.07
C ALA A 132 -9.51 -0.13 2.05
N PHE A 133 -9.50 1.18 1.83
CA PHE A 133 -8.30 2.01 1.80
C PHE A 133 -8.27 3.01 2.95
N ILE A 134 -7.08 3.16 3.53
CA ILE A 134 -6.68 4.34 4.28
C ILE A 134 -5.67 5.06 3.41
N TYR A 135 -5.98 6.26 2.94
CA TYR A 135 -4.99 7.05 2.20
C TYR A 135 -4.07 7.76 3.18
N ASP A 136 -2.77 7.78 2.91
CA ASP A 136 -1.83 8.53 3.74
C ASP A 136 -1.06 9.59 2.97
N THR A 137 -0.43 10.48 3.73
CA THR A 137 0.51 11.47 3.23
C THR A 137 1.94 11.11 3.62
N VAL A 138 2.88 11.57 2.79
CA VAL A 138 4.31 11.48 3.06
C VAL A 138 4.69 12.62 3.99
N ARG A 139 4.91 12.33 5.28
CA ARG A 139 5.13 13.33 6.34
C ARG A 139 6.18 14.38 5.98
N GLN A 140 7.34 13.93 5.48
CA GLN A 140 8.46 14.82 5.16
C GLN A 140 8.21 15.72 3.94
N TRP A 141 7.06 15.62 3.27
CA TRP A 141 6.66 16.55 2.20
C TRP A 141 5.87 17.76 2.71
N GLY A 142 5.58 17.79 4.01
CA GLY A 142 5.02 18.95 4.69
C GLY A 142 3.50 19.13 4.54
N PRO A 143 2.94 20.16 5.19
CA PRO A 143 1.49 20.34 5.34
C PRO A 143 0.72 20.42 4.02
N GLN A 144 1.24 21.13 3.03
CA GLN A 144 0.57 21.24 1.73
C GLN A 144 0.39 19.88 1.06
N ALA A 145 1.42 19.02 1.09
CA ALA A 145 1.30 17.67 0.54
C ALA A 145 0.34 16.79 1.34
N ALA A 146 0.13 17.08 2.62
CA ALA A 146 -0.89 16.42 3.42
C ALA A 146 -2.30 16.82 3.02
N GLU A 147 -2.53 18.12 2.80
CA GLU A 147 -3.81 18.63 2.30
C GLU A 147 -4.12 18.08 0.90
N ASP A 148 -3.14 18.09 -0.02
CA ASP A 148 -3.28 17.47 -1.36
C ASP A 148 -3.70 15.99 -1.27
N SER A 149 -3.07 15.21 -0.37
CA SER A 149 -3.42 13.79 -0.14
C SER A 149 -4.83 13.63 0.46
N ALA A 150 -5.23 14.53 1.36
CA ALA A 150 -6.56 14.50 1.98
C ALA A 150 -7.65 14.83 0.96
N GLU A 151 -7.43 15.79 0.06
CA GLU A 151 -8.34 16.09 -1.05
C GLU A 151 -8.55 14.89 -1.97
N ILE A 152 -7.48 14.14 -2.27
CA ILE A 152 -7.57 12.90 -3.06
C ILE A 152 -8.44 11.86 -2.32
N ALA A 153 -8.22 11.66 -1.01
CA ALA A 153 -8.99 10.72 -0.21
C ALA A 153 -10.49 11.06 -0.17
N VAL A 154 -10.81 12.33 0.09
CA VAL A 154 -12.20 12.83 0.10
C VAL A 154 -12.83 12.75 -1.29
N GLY A 155 -12.06 13.05 -2.34
CA GLY A 155 -12.51 12.93 -3.72
C GLY A 155 -12.91 11.50 -4.09
N ASP A 156 -12.12 10.51 -3.68
CA ASP A 156 -12.39 9.09 -3.93
C ASP A 156 -13.56 8.57 -3.09
N LEU A 157 -13.63 8.96 -1.82
CA LEU A 157 -14.77 8.68 -0.94
C LEU A 157 -16.08 9.19 -1.55
N ASN A 158 -16.10 10.44 -2.02
CA ASN A 158 -17.27 11.06 -2.65
C ASN A 158 -17.68 10.40 -3.97
N GLN A 159 -16.74 9.73 -4.65
CA GLN A 159 -17.01 8.92 -5.84
C GLN A 159 -17.48 7.49 -5.50
N GLY A 160 -17.56 7.14 -4.21
CA GLY A 160 -18.01 5.82 -3.75
C GLY A 160 -16.94 4.74 -3.76
N LEU A 161 -15.66 5.12 -3.85
CA LEU A 161 -14.55 4.18 -3.65
C LEU A 161 -14.47 3.79 -2.16
N PRO A 162 -13.95 2.59 -1.83
CA PRO A 162 -13.95 2.07 -0.46
C PRO A 162 -12.84 2.71 0.39
N VAL A 163 -12.83 4.04 0.50
CA VAL A 163 -11.92 4.80 1.37
C VAL A 163 -12.59 4.97 2.73
N VAL A 164 -11.92 4.55 3.81
CA VAL A 164 -12.48 4.54 5.17
C VAL A 164 -11.65 5.33 6.18
N GLY A 165 -10.51 5.86 5.77
CA GLY A 165 -9.66 6.65 6.66
C GLY A 165 -8.60 7.46 5.94
N PHE A 166 -7.97 8.34 6.72
CA PHE A 166 -6.84 9.14 6.31
C PHE A 166 -5.73 9.05 7.36
N GLY A 167 -4.47 8.93 6.92
CA GLY A 167 -3.32 8.68 7.78
C GLY A 167 -2.08 9.47 7.39
N VAL A 168 -0.97 9.17 8.08
CA VAL A 168 0.35 9.74 7.79
C VAL A 168 1.43 8.66 7.92
N GLY A 169 2.30 8.58 6.92
CA GLY A 169 3.47 7.72 6.89
C GLY A 169 4.75 8.51 6.63
N GLY A 170 5.86 7.80 6.41
CA GLY A 170 7.16 8.39 6.09
C GLY A 170 8.05 8.69 7.29
N ASP A 171 8.95 9.66 7.14
CA ASP A 171 9.94 10.02 8.16
C ASP A 171 9.29 10.84 9.29
N GLU A 172 9.17 10.23 10.48
CA GLU A 172 8.53 10.84 11.65
C GLU A 172 9.17 12.18 12.06
N LEU A 173 10.48 12.35 11.82
CA LEU A 173 11.23 13.56 12.14
C LEU A 173 11.06 14.66 11.09
N GLY A 174 10.50 14.34 9.91
CA GLY A 174 10.44 15.25 8.78
C GLY A 174 9.42 16.39 8.90
N CYS A 175 8.38 16.21 9.71
CA CYS A 175 7.37 17.23 9.96
C CYS A 175 6.64 16.95 11.28
N PRO A 176 6.47 17.94 12.19
CA PRO A 176 5.67 17.79 13.39
C PRO A 176 4.19 17.49 13.07
N ALA A 177 3.59 16.53 13.77
CA ALA A 177 2.21 16.12 13.52
C ALA A 177 1.19 17.27 13.67
N ALA A 178 1.48 18.26 14.53
CA ALA A 178 0.62 19.43 14.72
C ALA A 178 0.46 20.27 13.43
N GLU A 179 1.46 20.28 12.55
CA GLU A 179 1.41 21.01 11.29
C GLU A 179 0.53 20.31 10.24
N LEU A 180 0.25 19.01 10.42
CA LEU A 180 -0.61 18.23 9.54
C LEU A 180 -2.10 18.34 9.90
N ARG A 181 -2.43 19.02 11.01
CA ARG A 181 -3.82 19.16 11.49
C ARG A 181 -4.81 19.62 10.40
N PRO A 182 -4.50 20.60 9.53
CA PRO A 182 -5.44 21.03 8.50
C PRO A 182 -5.89 19.89 7.57
N ALA A 183 -4.96 19.05 7.14
CA ALA A 183 -5.26 17.89 6.29
C ALA A 183 -6.18 16.86 7.00
N PHE A 184 -5.90 16.57 8.28
CA PHE A 184 -6.73 15.66 9.06
C PHE A 184 -8.12 16.23 9.35
N GLN A 185 -8.25 17.55 9.50
CA GLN A 185 -9.56 18.19 9.63
C GLN A 185 -10.34 18.09 8.31
N LEU A 186 -9.69 18.40 7.18
CA LEU A 186 -10.29 18.27 5.85
C LEU A 186 -10.80 16.85 5.58
N ALA A 187 -10.04 15.83 5.97
CA ALA A 187 -10.45 14.44 5.78
C ALA A 187 -11.56 13.98 6.75
N ALA A 188 -11.76 14.67 7.87
CA ALA A 188 -12.76 14.31 8.88
C ALA A 188 -14.13 14.96 8.66
N ASP A 189 -14.17 16.09 7.94
CA ASP A 189 -15.38 16.86 7.62
C ASP A 189 -16.21 16.23 6.49
#